data_AF-A0A6P5ACE5-F1
#
_entry.id   AF-A0A6P5ACE5-F1
#
_cell.length_a   1.000
_cell.length_b   1.000
_cell.length_c   1.000
_cell.angle_alpha   90.00
_cell.angle_beta   90.00
_cell.angle_gamma   90.00
#
_symmetry.space_group_name_H-M   'P 1'
#
loop_
_entity.id
_entity.type
_entity.pdbx_description
1 polymer ?
#
loop_
_entity_poly.entity_id
_entity_poly.type
_entity_poly.pdbx_seq_one_letter_code
_entity_poly.pdbx_strand_id
1 'polypeptide(L)'
;MADVPAGRLPKPQMRGLLISHLKKHSAIALVFAMGVTLAYKFAVADPRKRNYEEFYKNYDVKREFEAMKEAGVFHSARPSWESSDD
;
A
#
# COMPACT_ATOMS: atom_id res chain seq x y z
N MET A 1 8.40 -49.32 35.63
CA MET A 1 8.15 -49.16 34.19
C MET A 1 7.00 -50.06 33.82
N ALA A 2 5.83 -49.53 33.47
CA ALA A 2 4.74 -50.34 32.94
C ALA A 2 4.86 -50.38 31.42
N ASP A 3 4.81 -51.59 30.89
CA ASP A 3 5.03 -51.95 29.50
C ASP A 3 3.98 -51.26 28.62
N VAL A 4 4.41 -50.43 27.66
CA VAL A 4 3.50 -49.82 26.68
C VAL A 4 3.29 -50.85 25.57
N PRO A 5 2.16 -51.59 25.54
CA PRO A 5 1.88 -52.45 24.39
C PRO A 5 1.80 -51.55 23.16
N ALA A 6 2.37 -51.97 22.02
CA ALA A 6 2.34 -51.20 20.76
C ALA A 6 0.94 -50.56 20.55
N GLY A 7 0.86 -49.27 20.85
CA GLY A 7 -0.38 -48.63 21.27
C GLY A 7 -1.31 -48.39 20.10
N ARG A 8 -2.52 -48.97 20.16
CA ARG A 8 -3.57 -48.73 19.16
C ARG A 8 -3.90 -47.24 19.11
N LEU A 9 -3.67 -46.60 17.96
CA LEU A 9 -3.97 -45.18 17.76
C LEU A 9 -5.47 -44.89 18.02
N PRO A 10 -5.81 -43.80 18.73
CA PRO A 10 -7.20 -43.41 18.93
C PRO A 10 -7.83 -43.04 17.57
N LYS A 11 -9.12 -43.34 17.40
CA LYS A 11 -9.81 -43.11 16.12
C LYS A 11 -9.86 -41.60 15.81
N PRO A 12 -9.33 -41.15 14.66
CA PRO A 12 -9.39 -39.75 14.28
C PRO A 12 -10.81 -39.34 13.87
N GLN A 13 -11.04 -38.03 13.74
CA GLN A 13 -12.31 -37.51 13.22
C GLN A 13 -12.47 -37.94 11.74
N MET A 14 -13.51 -38.71 11.44
CA MET A 14 -13.77 -39.23 10.08
C MET A 14 -14.91 -38.51 9.33
N ARG A 15 -15.60 -37.56 9.98
CA ARG A 15 -16.76 -36.86 9.41
C ARG A 15 -16.71 -35.37 9.71
N GLY A 16 -17.29 -34.56 8.82
CA GLY A 16 -17.36 -33.10 9.00
C GLY A 16 -16.03 -32.37 8.90
N LEU A 17 -15.00 -33.00 8.31
CA LEU A 17 -13.67 -32.42 8.11
C LEU A 17 -13.74 -31.09 7.34
N LEU A 18 -14.57 -31.04 6.29
CA LEU A 18 -14.77 -29.83 5.49
C LEU A 18 -15.32 -28.66 6.31
N ILE A 19 -16.35 -28.91 7.12
CA ILE A 19 -16.98 -27.86 7.96
C ILE A 19 -15.98 -27.36 9.02
N SER A 20 -15.17 -28.26 9.60
CA SER A 20 -14.12 -27.89 10.55
C SER A 20 -13.05 -27.01 9.89
N HIS A 21 -12.63 -27.34 8.67
CA HIS A 21 -11.69 -26.52 7.91
C HIS A 21 -12.29 -25.17 7.52
N LEU A 22 -13.53 -25.15 7.03
CA LEU A 22 -14.18 -23.93 6.57
C LEU A 22 -14.31 -22.90 7.69
N LYS A 23 -14.72 -23.32 8.90
CA LYS A 23 -14.81 -22.43 10.07
C LYS A 23 -13.47 -21.81 10.46
N LYS A 24 -12.38 -22.57 10.35
CA LYS A 24 -11.03 -22.08 10.64
C LYS A 24 -10.60 -21.06 9.58
N HIS A 25 -10.74 -21.40 8.31
CA HIS A 25 -10.32 -20.54 7.20
C HIS A 25 -11.18 -19.28 7.09
N SER A 26 -12.48 -19.33 7.41
CA SER A 26 -13.33 -18.14 7.40
C SER A 26 -12.89 -17.12 8.45
N ALA A 27 -12.50 -17.57 9.64
CA ALA A 27 -11.99 -16.67 10.67
C ALA A 27 -10.63 -16.06 10.27
N ILE A 28 -9.72 -16.90 9.73
CA ILE A 28 -8.42 -16.44 9.25
C ILE A 28 -8.58 -15.44 8.11
N ALA A 29 -9.46 -15.71 7.14
CA ALA A 29 -9.70 -14.85 6.00
C ALA A 29 -10.23 -13.47 6.43
N LEU A 30 -11.13 -13.41 7.42
CA LEU A 30 -11.64 -12.15 7.93
C LEU A 30 -10.54 -11.29 8.58
N VAL A 31 -9.72 -11.91 9.45
CA VAL A 31 -8.60 -11.22 10.09
C VAL A 31 -7.57 -10.76 9.06
N PHE A 32 -7.28 -11.62 8.07
CA PHE A 32 -6.35 -11.31 6.99
C PHE A 32 -6.85 -10.14 6.14
N ALA A 33 -8.14 -10.12 5.76
CA ALA A 33 -8.73 -9.03 4.99
C ALA A 33 -8.65 -7.69 5.73
N MET A 34 -8.93 -7.68 7.04
CA MET A 34 -8.75 -6.48 7.87
C MET A 34 -7.28 -6.05 7.93
N GLY A 35 -6.36 -6.99 8.11
CA GLY A 35 -4.92 -6.73 8.11
C GLY A 35 -4.43 -6.10 6.81
N VAL A 36 -4.81 -6.66 5.66
CA VAL A 36 -4.44 -6.12 4.34
C VAL A 36 -5.02 -4.72 4.13
N THR A 37 -6.26 -4.49 4.55
CA THR A 37 -6.90 -3.18 4.43
C THR A 37 -6.16 -2.11 5.24
N LEU A 38 -5.78 -2.41 6.48
CA LEU A 38 -5.00 -1.50 7.31
C LEU A 38 -3.59 -1.28 6.75
N ALA A 39 -2.93 -2.35 6.32
CA ALA A 39 -1.62 -2.27 5.69
C ALA A 39 -1.64 -1.35 4.46
N TYR A 40 -2.64 -1.50 3.59
CA TYR A 40 -2.78 -0.64 2.41
C TYR A 40 -3.05 0.83 2.79
N LYS A 41 -3.90 1.07 3.79
CA LYS A 41 -4.18 2.44 4.25
C LYS A 41 -2.91 3.16 4.70
N PHE A 42 -2.13 2.54 5.59
CA PHE A 42 -0.92 3.15 6.15
C PHE A 42 0.27 3.15 5.20
N ALA A 43 0.44 2.12 4.37
CA ALA A 43 1.59 2.01 3.48
C ALA A 43 1.41 2.79 2.18
N VAL A 44 0.16 3.01 1.72
CA VAL A 44 -0.11 3.61 0.40
C VAL A 44 -0.99 4.84 0.50
N ALA A 45 -2.17 4.73 1.11
CA ALA A 45 -3.16 5.81 1.06
C ALA A 45 -2.70 7.06 1.84
N ASP A 46 -2.25 6.87 3.07
CA ASP A 46 -1.84 7.94 3.97
C ASP A 46 -0.55 8.65 3.50
N PRO A 47 0.55 7.95 3.11
CA PRO A 47 1.74 8.63 2.61
C PRO A 47 1.49 9.36 1.29
N ARG A 48 0.59 8.84 0.42
CA ARG A 48 0.20 9.57 -0.78
C ARG A 48 -0.44 10.91 -0.40
N LYS A 49 -1.43 10.92 0.49
CA LYS A 49 -2.07 12.16 0.95
C LYS A 49 -1.06 13.11 1.59
N ARG A 50 -0.18 12.60 2.45
CA ARG A 50 0.86 13.39 3.12
C ARG A 50 1.82 14.04 2.11
N ASN A 51 2.26 13.31 1.09
CA ASN A 51 3.15 13.86 0.06
C ASN A 51 2.49 15.00 -0.72
N TYR A 52 1.20 14.88 -1.06
CA TYR A 52 0.47 15.99 -1.70
C TYR A 52 0.36 17.19 -0.76
N GLU A 53 0.05 16.99 0.52
CA GLU A 53 0.02 18.08 1.50
C GLU A 53 1.39 18.74 1.68
N GLU A 54 2.47 17.95 1.79
CA GLU A 54 3.84 18.45 1.91
C GLU A 54 4.26 19.26 0.69
N PHE A 55 3.88 18.83 -0.52
CA PHE A 55 4.12 19.57 -1.74
C PHE A 55 3.46 20.95 -1.69
N TYR A 56 2.15 21.02 -1.40
CA TYR A 56 1.42 22.28 -1.41
C TYR A 56 1.68 23.20 -0.22
N LYS A 57 2.21 22.70 0.91
CA LYS A 57 2.52 23.53 2.09
C LYS A 57 3.48 24.67 1.79
N ASN A 58 4.49 24.42 0.95
CA ASN A 58 5.55 25.39 0.64
C ASN A 58 5.64 25.67 -0.87
N TYR A 59 4.59 25.38 -1.63
CA TYR A 59 4.59 25.54 -3.08
C TYR A 59 4.42 27.01 -3.46
N ASP A 60 5.46 27.59 -4.08
CA ASP A 60 5.37 28.90 -4.72
C ASP A 60 5.19 28.74 -6.23
N VAL A 61 3.96 28.99 -6.68
CA VAL A 61 3.55 28.86 -8.08
C VAL A 61 4.38 29.76 -9.00
N LYS A 62 4.74 30.97 -8.55
CA LYS A 62 5.45 31.93 -9.40
C LYS A 62 6.89 31.48 -9.63
N ARG A 63 7.57 31.05 -8.57
CA ARG A 63 8.94 30.55 -8.65
C ARG A 63 9.05 29.33 -9.57
N GLU A 64 8.13 28.38 -9.45
CA GLU A 64 8.11 27.18 -10.29
C GLU A 64 7.74 27.49 -11.74
N PHE A 65 6.83 28.45 -11.96
CA PHE A 65 6.53 28.95 -13.29
C PHE A 65 7.74 29.63 -13.94
N GLU A 66 8.45 30.49 -13.19
CA GLU A 66 9.67 31.15 -13.67
C GLU A 66 10.75 30.13 -14.00
N ALA A 67 10.96 29.12 -13.16
CA ALA A 67 11.89 28.02 -13.44
C ALA A 67 11.50 27.21 -14.70
N MET A 68 10.22 26.95 -14.93
CA MET A 68 9.75 26.25 -16.14
C MET A 68 9.83 27.13 -17.40
N LYS A 69 9.56 28.44 -17.27
CA LYS A 69 9.74 29.43 -18.33
C LYS A 69 11.22 29.52 -18.69
N GLU A 70 12.08 29.56 -17.69
CA GLU A 70 13.54 29.46 -17.81
C GLU A 70 14.05 28.04 -18.05
N ALA A 71 13.18 27.07 -18.35
CA ALA A 71 13.60 25.82 -18.97
C ALA A 71 13.13 25.73 -20.44
N GLY A 72 12.47 26.78 -20.95
CA GLY A 72 11.94 26.81 -22.33
C GLY A 72 10.78 25.84 -22.57
N VAL A 73 10.09 25.40 -21.51
CA VAL A 73 8.99 24.41 -21.62
C VAL A 73 7.75 25.02 -22.26
N PHE A 74 7.54 26.34 -22.10
CA PHE A 74 6.34 27.01 -22.57
C PHE A 74 6.50 27.55 -24.01
N HIS A 75 5.50 27.28 -24.85
CA HIS A 75 5.41 27.89 -26.18
C HIS A 75 4.89 29.34 -26.13
N SER A 76 4.02 29.67 -25.17
CA SER A 76 3.41 30.99 -25.02
C SER A 76 4.23 31.98 -24.20
N ALA A 77 5.12 31.49 -23.33
CA ALA A 77 5.96 32.30 -22.47
C ALA A 77 7.43 31.98 -22.78
N ARG A 78 8.08 32.85 -23.56
CA ARG A 78 9.47 32.64 -23.96
C ARG A 78 10.42 32.74 -22.76
N PRO A 79 11.51 31.98 -22.79
CA PRO A 79 12.56 32.11 -21.80
C PRO A 79 13.28 33.46 -21.91
N SER A 80 13.86 33.92 -20.80
CA SER A 80 14.54 35.21 -20.72
C SER A 80 15.74 35.32 -21.66
N TRP A 81 16.49 34.23 -21.88
CA TRP A 81 17.67 34.23 -22.75
C TRP A 81 17.33 34.32 -24.24
N GLU A 82 16.17 33.85 -24.69
CA GLU A 82 15.79 33.89 -26.11
C GLU A 82 15.23 35.26 -26.52
N SER A 83 14.72 36.04 -25.56
CA SER A 83 14.24 37.40 -25.81
C SER A 83 15.33 38.49 -25.77
N SER A 84 16.58 38.14 -25.45
CA SER A 84 17.70 39.10 -25.36
C SER A 84 18.58 39.15 -26.61
N ASP A 85 18.31 38.31 -27.62
CA ASP A 85 19.07 38.20 -28.87
C ASP A 85 18.41 38.94 -30.08
N ASP A 86 17.30 39.65 -29.86
CA ASP A 86 16.63 40.57 -30.83
C ASP A 86 16.89 42.06 -30.48
#